data_AF-A0A1V6HSN9-F1
#
_entry.id   AF-A0A1V6HSN9-F1
#
_cell.length_a   1.000
_cell.length_b   1.000
_cell.length_c   1.000
_cell.angle_alpha   90.00
_cell.angle_beta   90.00
_cell.angle_gamma   90.00
#
_symmetry.space_group_name_H-M   'P 1'
#
loop_
_entity.id
_entity.type
_entity.pdbx_description
1 polymer ?
#
loop_
_entity_poly.entity_id
_entity_poly.type
_entity_poly.pdbx_seq_one_letter_code
_entity_poly.pdbx_strand_id
1 'polypeptide(L)'
;MDRVEPEKKGAWEIALRYSTMDLNDLTPVDPIKGGSAKNYTIGLNYYPTYNIRVMLNWTAVDNDEYAKPKKLYGAIPGDDFNVLQLRVQFAF
;
A
#
# COMPACT_ATOMS: atom_id res chain seq x y z
N MET A 1 3.48 10.96 21.55
CA MET A 1 2.74 10.57 20.34
C MET A 1 1.40 11.26 20.45
N ASP A 2 1.18 12.33 19.69
CA ASP A 2 -0.06 13.10 19.78
C ASP A 2 -1.21 12.27 19.19
N ARG A 3 -2.25 12.04 20.00
CA ARG A 3 -3.44 11.27 19.59
C ARG A 3 -4.44 12.25 18.97
N VAL A 4 -5.00 11.91 17.82
CA VAL A 4 -6.10 12.70 17.23
C VAL A 4 -7.29 12.69 18.19
N GLU A 5 -7.74 13.88 18.60
CA GLU A 5 -8.84 14.05 19.54
C GLU A 5 -10.14 14.37 18.78
N PRO A 6 -11.12 13.45 18.77
CA PRO A 6 -12.39 13.71 18.10
C PRO A 6 -13.25 14.75 18.84
N GLU A 7 -13.72 15.77 18.11
CA GLU A 7 -14.76 16.69 18.58
C GLU A 7 -16.15 16.03 18.50
N LYS A 8 -17.24 16.77 18.79
CA LYS A 8 -18.62 16.24 18.83
C LYS A 8 -19.09 15.47 17.58
N LYS A 9 -18.42 15.62 16.43
CA LYS A 9 -18.73 14.93 15.16
C LYS A 9 -17.63 13.94 14.72
N GLY A 10 -16.70 13.59 15.61
CA GLY A 10 -15.51 12.79 15.28
C GLY A 10 -14.35 13.64 14.75
N ALA A 11 -13.26 12.98 14.39
CA ALA A 11 -12.11 13.57 13.71
C ALA A 11 -11.78 12.80 12.42
N TRP A 12 -11.29 13.53 11.42
CA TRP A 12 -10.82 12.98 10.15
C TRP A 12 -9.34 13.25 9.99
N GLU A 13 -8.61 12.26 9.49
CA GLU A 13 -7.19 12.35 9.16
C GLU A 13 -6.97 11.77 7.77
N ILE A 14 -6.18 12.47 6.96
CA ILE A 14 -5.77 12.02 5.64
C ILE A 14 -4.27 11.76 5.68
N ALA A 15 -3.84 10.64 5.12
CA ALA A 15 -2.45 10.26 5.02
C ALA A 15 -2.09 9.90 3.57
N LEU A 16 -0.88 10.29 3.17
CA LEU A 16 -0.28 9.86 1.91
C LEU A 16 0.98 9.07 2.24
N ARG A 17 1.20 7.94 1.55
CA ARG A 17 2.42 7.17 1.68
C ARG A 17 2.93 6.79 0.30
N TYR A 18 4.21 7.10 0.06
CA TYR A 18 4.96 6.60 -1.07
C TYR A 18 5.97 5.56 -0.58
N SER A 19 6.08 4.43 -1.28
CA SER A 19 7.04 3.38 -0.99
C SER A 19 7.63 2.84 -2.29
N THR A 20 8.92 2.52 -2.27
CA THR A 20 9.61 1.93 -3.40
C THR A 20 10.49 0.78 -2.93
N MET A 21 10.64 -0.23 -3.79
CA MET A 21 11.51 -1.38 -3.59
C MET A 21 12.11 -1.77 -4.94
N ASP A 22 13.41 -2.06 -4.96
CA ASP A 22 14.11 -2.55 -6.14
C ASP A 22 14.99 -3.73 -5.72
N LEU A 23 14.78 -4.87 -6.37
CA LEU A 23 15.50 -6.13 -6.15
C LEU A 23 16.24 -6.56 -7.43
N ASN A 24 16.37 -5.69 -8.42
CA ASN A 24 17.14 -5.97 -9.62
C ASN A 24 18.64 -5.76 -9.38
N ASP A 25 19.44 -6.74 -9.74
CA ASP A 25 20.91 -6.67 -9.74
C ASP A 25 21.44 -7.17 -11.08
N LEU A 26 21.50 -6.26 -12.06
CA LEU A 26 21.82 -6.57 -13.46
C LEU A 26 23.34 -6.53 -13.71
N THR A 27 24.08 -7.45 -13.09
CA THR A 27 25.53 -7.56 -13.34
C THR A 27 25.85 -8.13 -14.73
N PRO A 28 27.03 -7.82 -15.31
CA PRO A 28 27.42 -8.35 -16.63
C PRO A 28 27.66 -9.86 -16.67
N VAL A 29 27.90 -10.49 -15.52
CA VAL A 29 28.29 -11.91 -15.41
C VAL A 29 27.10 -12.78 -15.02
N ASP A 30 26.25 -12.30 -14.10
CA ASP A 30 25.03 -12.99 -13.67
C ASP A 30 23.95 -11.97 -13.26
N PRO A 31 23.05 -11.58 -14.17
CA PRO A 31 22.01 -10.61 -13.86
C PRO A 31 20.86 -11.26 -13.09
N ILE A 32 20.62 -10.78 -11.87
CA ILE A 32 19.48 -11.16 -11.03
C ILE A 32 18.31 -10.21 -11.31
N LYS A 33 17.22 -10.76 -11.81
CA LYS A 33 15.97 -10.04 -12.15
C LYS A 33 14.94 -10.26 -11.05
N GLY A 34 15.15 -9.60 -9.90
CA GLY A 34 14.29 -9.73 -8.72
C GLY A 34 12.99 -8.92 -8.81
N GLY A 35 12.93 -7.91 -9.69
CA GLY A 35 11.79 -7.02 -9.83
C GLY A 35 11.84 -5.78 -8.95
N SER A 36 11.09 -4.77 -9.34
CA SER A 36 10.91 -3.53 -8.58
C SER A 36 9.44 -3.15 -8.50
N ALA A 37 9.07 -2.48 -7.42
CA ALA A 37 7.71 -2.07 -7.12
C ALA A 37 7.68 -0.64 -6.56
N LYS A 38 6.69 0.14 -6.99
CA LYS A 38 6.35 1.47 -6.45
C LYS A 38 4.90 1.47 -5.99
N ASN A 39 4.69 1.86 -4.73
CA ASN A 39 3.38 1.90 -4.12
C ASN A 39 3.02 3.33 -3.75
N TYR A 40 1.83 3.76 -4.18
CA TYR A 40 1.21 5.02 -3.79
C TYR A 40 -0.03 4.71 -2.98
N THR A 41 -0.03 5.03 -1.69
CA THR A 41 -1.17 4.81 -0.81
C THR A 41 -1.81 6.15 -0.42
N ILE A 42 -3.11 6.24 -0.60
CA ILE A 42 -3.97 7.28 -0.03
C ILE A 42 -4.78 6.65 1.09
N GLY A 43 -4.66 7.19 2.29
CA GLY A 43 -5.34 6.73 3.50
C GLY A 43 -6.30 7.78 4.04
N LEU A 44 -7.51 7.35 4.39
CA LEU A 44 -8.51 8.13 5.10
C LEU A 44 -8.83 7.43 6.41
N ASN A 45 -8.63 8.15 7.52
CA ASN A 45 -8.90 7.68 8.86
C ASN A 45 -10.01 8.52 9.49
N TYR A 46 -11.02 7.85 10.01
CA TYR A 46 -12.12 8.45 10.75
C TYR A 46 -12.11 7.96 12.19
N TYR A 47 -12.22 8.89 13.11
CA TYR A 47 -12.25 8.67 14.55
C TYR A 47 -13.63 9.14 15.05
N PRO A 48 -14.67 8.29 15.07
CA PRO A 48 -15.98 8.68 15.60
C PRO A 48 -15.94 8.92 17.11
N THR A 49 -15.11 8.16 17.83
CA THR A 49 -14.90 8.24 19.27
C THR A 49 -13.43 7.95 19.59
N TYR A 50 -13.00 8.13 20.84
CA TYR A 50 -11.64 7.82 21.28
C TYR A 50 -11.26 6.33 21.14
N ASN A 51 -12.26 5.44 21.11
CA ASN A 51 -12.07 4.00 21.13
C ASN A 51 -12.24 3.37 19.75
N ILE A 52 -12.78 4.09 18.76
CA ILE A 52 -13.08 3.56 17.43
C ILE A 52 -12.25 4.30 16.40
N ARG A 53 -11.62 3.54 15.50
CA ARG A 53 -10.95 4.07 14.31
C ARG A 53 -11.37 3.26 13.10
N VAL A 54 -11.88 3.95 12.08
CA VAL A 54 -12.17 3.39 10.76
C VAL A 54 -11.09 3.88 9.81
N MET A 55 -10.47 2.97 9.06
CA MET A 55 -9.37 3.27 8.15
C MET A 55 -9.69 2.71 6.77
N LEU A 56 -9.63 3.57 5.77
CA LEU A 56 -9.76 3.21 4.36
C LEU A 56 -8.46 3.55 3.65
N ASN A 57 -7.80 2.56 3.06
CA ASN A 57 -6.59 2.78 2.28
C ASN A 57 -6.81 2.29 0.85
N TRP A 58 -6.47 3.15 -0.11
CA TRP A 58 -6.34 2.78 -1.51
C TRP A 58 -4.87 2.84 -1.89
N THR A 59 -4.32 1.74 -2.39
CA THR A 59 -2.92 1.65 -2.81
C THR A 59 -2.83 1.27 -4.27
N ALA A 60 -2.22 2.12 -5.09
CA ALA A 60 -1.79 1.77 -6.43
C ALA A 60 -0.39 1.16 -6.38
N VAL A 61 -0.22 0.00 -7.01
CA VAL A 61 1.03 -0.74 -7.12
C VAL A 61 1.45 -0.74 -8.59
N ASP A 62 2.65 -0.24 -8.84
CA ASP A 62 3.29 -0.16 -10.16
C ASP A 62 4.53 -1.06 -10.11
N ASN A 63 4.54 -2.10 -10.94
CA ASN A 63 5.55 -3.15 -10.96
C ASN A 63 6.33 -3.12 -12.29
N ASP A 64 7.64 -3.37 -12.21
CA ASP A 64 8.46 -3.45 -13.42
C ASP A 64 8.27 -4.75 -14.22
N GLU A 65 9.02 -4.85 -15.32
CA GLU A 65 8.93 -6.01 -16.21
C GLU A 65 9.43 -7.33 -15.60
N TYR A 66 10.21 -7.28 -14.51
CA TYR A 66 10.83 -8.43 -13.85
C TYR A 66 10.02 -8.91 -12.65
N ALA A 67 9.23 -8.04 -12.03
CA ALA A 67 8.20 -8.38 -11.06
C ALA A 67 6.98 -9.04 -11.75
N LYS A 68 7.16 -10.22 -12.36
CA LYS A 68 6.06 -10.98 -12.99
C LYS A 68 6.10 -12.46 -12.59
N PRO A 69 4.93 -13.10 -12.37
CA PRO A 69 4.89 -14.55 -12.25
C PRO A 69 5.43 -15.21 -13.53
N LYS A 70 6.29 -16.23 -13.38
CA LYS A 70 6.87 -16.97 -14.52
C LYS A 70 5.75 -17.35 -15.50
N LYS A 71 5.98 -17.15 -16.82
CA LYS A 71 5.03 -17.45 -17.91
C LYS A 71 4.32 -18.81 -17.79
N LEU A 72 4.95 -19.80 -17.15
CA LEU A 72 4.39 -21.12 -16.86
C LEU A 72 3.12 -21.10 -15.99
N TYR A 73 2.86 -20.03 -15.23
CA TYR A 73 1.72 -19.90 -14.31
C TYR A 73 0.61 -18.96 -14.79
N GLY A 74 0.57 -18.64 -16.09
CA GLY A 74 -0.46 -17.77 -16.66
C GLY A 74 -0.16 -16.29 -16.40
N ALA A 75 0.96 -15.80 -16.95
CA ALA A 75 1.36 -14.41 -16.83
C ALA A 75 0.23 -13.48 -17.31
N ILE A 76 -0.34 -12.73 -16.38
CA ILE A 76 -1.34 -11.70 -16.66
C ILE A 76 -0.60 -10.52 -17.33
N PRO A 77 -1.03 -10.04 -18.50
CA PRO A 77 -0.46 -8.84 -19.10
C PRO A 77 -0.80 -7.61 -18.24
N GLY A 78 0.22 -6.96 -17.69
CA GLY A 78 0.09 -5.82 -16.76
C GLY A 78 -0.01 -6.30 -15.32
N ASP A 79 1.09 -6.20 -14.56
CA ASP A 79 1.14 -6.56 -13.12
C ASP A 79 0.90 -5.34 -12.22
N ASP A 80 0.37 -4.25 -12.78
CA ASP A 80 -0.06 -3.09 -12.01
C ASP A 80 -1.45 -3.35 -11.47
N PHE A 81 -1.62 -3.19 -10.16
CA PHE A 81 -2.89 -3.43 -9.51
C PHE A 81 -3.17 -2.42 -8.42
N ASN A 82 -4.45 -2.32 -8.06
CA ASN A 82 -4.91 -1.45 -6.98
C ASN A 82 -5.44 -2.31 -5.84
N VAL A 83 -5.06 -1.97 -4.61
CA VAL A 83 -5.54 -2.61 -3.39
C VAL A 83 -6.43 -1.63 -2.64
N LEU A 84 -7.68 -2.03 -2.40
CA LEU A 84 -8.58 -1.33 -1.51
C LEU A 84 -8.66 -2.10 -0.19
N GLN A 85 -8.35 -1.43 0.92
CA GLN A 85 -8.36 -2.03 2.24
C GLN A 85 -9.22 -1.20 3.19
N LEU A 86 -10.24 -1.85 3.77
CA LEU A 86 -11.03 -1.31 4.87
C LEU A 86 -10.61 -1.98 6.18
N ARG A 87 -10.42 -1.19 7.23
CA ARG A 87 -10.17 -1.70 8.58
C ARG A 87 -11.01 -0.93 9.59
N VAL A 88 -11.63 -1.68 10.50
CA VAL A 88 -12.26 -1.12 11.71
C VAL A 88 -11.44 -1.59 12.91
N GLN A 89 -11.06 -0.66 13.77
CA GLN A 89 -10.31 -0.93 14.97
C GLN A 89 -11.11 -0.43 16.19
N PHE A 90 -11.16 -1.28 17.21
CA PHE A 90 -11.71 -0.97 18.52
C PHE A 90 -10.61 -1.10 19.57
N ALA A 91 -10.46 -0.09 20.41
CA ALA A 91 -9.51 -0.04 21.51
C ALA A 91 -10.27 0.06 22.84
N PHE A 92 -9.93 -0.80 23.80
CA PHE A 92 -10.55 -0.88 25.12
C PHE A 92 -9.50 -0.70 26.22
#